data_AF-K4NV29-F1
#
_entry.id   AF-K4NV29-F1
#
_cell.length_a   1.000
_cell.length_b   1.000
_cell.length_c   1.000
_cell.angle_alpha   90.00
_cell.angle_beta   90.00
_cell.angle_gamma   90.00
#
_symmetry.space_group_name_H-M   'P 1'
#
loop_
_entity.id
_entity.type
_entity.pdbx_description
1 polymer ?
#
loop_
_entity_poly.entity_id
_entity_poly.type
_entity_poly.pdbx_seq_one_letter_code
_entity_poly.pdbx_strand_id
1 'polypeptide(L)'
;MLLTCSALQIITGFFLAIHYTANINLAFSSIIHITRDVPYGWIMQNTHAIGASMFFICVYIHIARGLYYGSYLNKEVWLSGTTLLIILMATAFFGYVLPWGQMSFWAATVITNLLTAVPYLGNNLTTWLWGGFSINDPTLTRFFALHFILPFAIISLSSIHIMLLHTEGSSNPLGTNSDIDKIPFHPYHSHKDMLLLTIMLSTLFIILSFTPDMFNDPENFSKANPLVTPQHIKPEWYFLFAYGILRSIPNKLGGTIALVLSIAILLTMPFTHTSNVRSMTFRPMAQLTFWTLIATFIMITWSATK
;
A
#
# COMPACT_ATOMS: atom_id res chain seq x y z
N MET A 1 4.15 4.51 14.12
CA MET A 1 3.34 4.88 12.94
C MET A 1 2.84 3.67 12.17
N LEU A 2 3.67 2.91 11.42
CA LEU A 2 3.19 1.76 10.62
C LEU A 2 2.42 0.70 11.43
N LEU A 3 2.92 0.29 12.61
CA LEU A 3 2.19 -0.62 13.51
C LEU A 3 0.84 -0.03 13.96
N THR A 4 0.79 1.29 14.18
CA THR A 4 -0.46 1.99 14.51
C THR A 4 -1.42 1.99 13.32
N CYS A 5 -0.94 2.25 12.10
CA CYS A 5 -1.76 2.13 10.90
C CYS A 5 -2.32 0.70 10.76
N SER A 6 -1.50 -0.32 11.00
CA SER A 6 -1.93 -1.72 11.00
C SER A 6 -3.02 -1.98 12.03
N ALA A 7 -2.84 -1.53 13.28
CA ALA A 7 -3.84 -1.69 14.33
C ALA A 7 -5.14 -0.95 13.99
N LEU A 8 -5.04 0.29 13.51
CA LEU A 8 -6.18 1.10 13.10
C LEU A 8 -6.97 0.40 12.00
N GLN A 9 -6.30 -0.08 10.95
CA GLN A 9 -6.95 -0.77 9.82
C GLN A 9 -7.65 -2.06 10.24
N ILE A 10 -7.05 -2.84 11.15
CA ILE A 10 -7.64 -4.09 11.62
C ILE A 10 -8.87 -3.81 12.48
N ILE A 11 -8.79 -2.86 13.40
CA ILE A 11 -9.91 -2.49 14.27
C ILE A 11 -11.06 -1.94 13.42
N THR A 12 -10.80 -0.95 12.55
CA THR A 12 -11.86 -0.37 11.73
C THR A 12 -12.41 -1.38 10.72
N GLY A 13 -11.53 -2.16 10.08
CA GLY A 13 -11.91 -3.20 9.12
C GLY A 13 -12.77 -4.30 9.74
N PHE A 14 -12.47 -4.74 10.97
CA PHE A 14 -13.28 -5.72 11.68
C PHE A 14 -14.72 -5.22 11.91
N PHE A 15 -14.89 -4.01 12.43
CA PHE A 15 -16.22 -3.44 12.65
C PHE A 15 -16.98 -3.17 11.35
N LEU A 16 -16.30 -2.77 10.28
CA LEU A 16 -16.91 -2.66 8.96
C LEU A 16 -17.38 -4.02 8.43
N ALA A 17 -16.57 -5.07 8.62
CA ALA A 17 -16.88 -6.42 8.16
C ALA A 17 -18.14 -7.02 8.81
N ILE A 18 -18.47 -6.64 10.05
CA ILE A 18 -19.70 -7.09 10.75
C ILE A 18 -20.98 -6.59 10.04
N HIS A 19 -20.90 -5.46 9.33
CA HIS A 19 -22.03 -4.82 8.64
C HIS A 19 -21.98 -4.96 7.12
N TYR A 20 -20.86 -5.41 6.56
CA TYR A 20 -20.63 -5.53 5.12
C TYR A 20 -21.20 -6.85 4.57
N THR A 21 -21.76 -6.79 3.35
CA THR A 21 -22.25 -7.99 2.65
C THR A 21 -21.51 -8.17 1.33
N ALA A 22 -20.71 -9.25 1.23
CA ALA A 22 -19.95 -9.61 0.03
C ALA A 22 -20.85 -10.25 -1.05
N ASN A 23 -21.78 -9.50 -1.60
CA ASN A 23 -22.62 -9.91 -2.74
C ASN A 23 -22.75 -8.74 -3.72
N ILE A 24 -22.61 -8.95 -5.03
CA ILE A 24 -22.56 -7.84 -6.00
C ILE A 24 -23.81 -6.97 -6.03
N ASN A 25 -24.97 -7.53 -5.65
CA ASN A 25 -26.22 -6.78 -5.61
C ASN A 25 -26.28 -5.88 -4.37
N LEU A 26 -25.65 -6.30 -3.27
CA LEU A 26 -25.76 -5.70 -1.94
C LEU A 26 -24.51 -4.94 -1.48
N ALA A 27 -23.33 -5.21 -2.04
CA ALA A 27 -22.05 -4.69 -1.54
C ALA A 27 -22.04 -3.16 -1.48
N PHE A 28 -22.36 -2.50 -2.60
CA PHE A 28 -22.45 -1.05 -2.67
C PHE A 28 -23.48 -0.47 -1.69
N SER A 29 -24.69 -1.06 -1.62
CA SER A 29 -25.71 -0.62 -0.68
C SER A 29 -25.35 -0.90 0.78
N SER A 30 -24.56 -1.93 1.08
CA SER A 30 -24.10 -2.24 2.44
C SER A 30 -23.11 -1.20 2.94
N ILE A 31 -22.25 -0.65 2.07
CA ILE A 31 -21.40 0.50 2.39
C ILE A 31 -22.26 1.75 2.66
N ILE A 32 -23.29 2.00 1.84
CA ILE A 32 -24.23 3.11 2.08
C ILE A 32 -24.90 2.94 3.45
N HIS A 33 -25.43 1.76 3.75
CA HIS A 33 -26.04 1.43 5.05
C HIS A 33 -25.06 1.66 6.21
N ILE A 34 -23.81 1.23 6.10
CA ILE A 34 -22.76 1.51 7.10
C ILE A 34 -22.62 3.01 7.31
N THR A 35 -22.49 3.79 6.23
CA THR A 35 -22.26 5.23 6.35
C THR A 35 -23.47 6.02 6.84
N ARG A 36 -24.70 5.56 6.57
CA ARG A 36 -25.92 6.34 6.82
C ARG A 36 -26.72 5.87 8.03
N ASP A 37 -26.78 4.56 8.26
CA ASP A 37 -27.74 3.97 9.20
C ASP A 37 -27.05 3.38 10.45
N VAL A 38 -25.78 2.98 10.34
CA VAL A 38 -25.01 2.48 11.50
C VAL A 38 -24.50 3.65 12.34
N PRO A 39 -24.75 3.68 13.66
CA PRO A 39 -24.22 4.72 14.54
C PRO A 39 -22.69 4.83 14.44
N TYR A 40 -22.18 6.03 14.14
CA TYR A 40 -20.77 6.31 13.88
C TYR A 40 -20.14 5.51 12.72
N GLY A 41 -20.94 4.85 11.88
CA GLY A 41 -20.44 4.05 10.77
C GLY A 41 -19.73 4.89 9.70
N TRP A 42 -20.14 6.14 9.49
CA TRP A 42 -19.41 7.07 8.63
C TRP A 42 -18.00 7.38 9.15
N ILE A 43 -17.80 7.49 10.47
CA ILE A 43 -16.47 7.69 11.06
C ILE A 43 -15.63 6.45 10.81
N MET A 44 -16.19 5.26 11.07
CA MET A 44 -15.47 3.99 10.88
C MET A 44 -15.07 3.77 9.42
N GLN A 45 -15.97 4.02 8.48
CA GLN A 45 -15.71 3.85 7.06
C GLN A 45 -14.65 4.85 6.56
N ASN A 46 -14.77 6.13 6.91
CA ASN A 46 -13.82 7.15 6.47
C ASN A 46 -12.46 7.00 7.15
N THR A 47 -12.40 6.63 8.43
CA THR A 47 -11.12 6.34 9.10
C THR A 47 -10.41 5.13 8.49
N HIS A 48 -11.15 4.10 8.06
CA HIS A 48 -10.56 2.98 7.33
C HIS A 48 -10.00 3.42 5.97
N ALA A 49 -10.77 4.17 5.18
CA ALA A 49 -10.35 4.66 3.87
C ALA A 49 -9.13 5.63 3.95
N ILE A 50 -9.20 6.66 4.78
CA ILE A 50 -8.10 7.62 4.97
C ILE A 50 -6.90 6.92 5.62
N GLY A 51 -7.14 5.99 6.54
CA GLY A 51 -6.09 5.22 7.20
C GLY A 51 -5.28 4.37 6.24
N ALA A 52 -5.87 3.87 5.15
CA ALA A 52 -5.13 3.18 4.09
C ALA A 52 -4.13 4.13 3.39
N SER A 53 -4.56 5.35 3.06
CA SER A 53 -3.68 6.39 2.51
C SER A 53 -2.56 6.76 3.50
N MET A 54 -2.87 6.93 4.78
CA MET A 54 -1.85 7.18 5.81
C MET A 54 -0.84 6.03 5.93
N PHE A 55 -1.29 4.78 5.76
CA PHE A 55 -0.40 3.61 5.73
C PHE A 55 0.62 3.74 4.59
N PHE A 56 0.17 4.06 3.37
CA PHE A 56 1.07 4.21 2.22
C PHE A 56 2.01 5.42 2.33
N ILE A 57 1.53 6.55 2.87
CA ILE A 57 2.41 7.69 3.18
C ILE A 57 3.53 7.23 4.13
N CYS A 58 3.17 6.56 5.22
CA CYS A 58 4.15 6.06 6.20
C CYS A 58 5.12 5.04 5.59
N VAL A 59 4.65 4.13 4.72
CA VAL A 59 5.49 3.07 4.16
C VAL A 59 6.47 3.63 3.14
N TYR A 60 6.06 4.58 2.30
CA TYR A 60 6.97 5.22 1.35
C TYR A 60 8.05 6.06 2.05
N ILE A 61 7.69 6.78 3.11
CA ILE A 61 8.68 7.48 3.94
C ILE A 61 9.63 6.47 4.61
N HIS A 62 9.10 5.35 5.12
CA HIS A 62 9.91 4.30 5.75
C HIS A 62 10.92 3.67 4.78
N ILE A 63 10.49 3.38 3.54
CA ILE A 63 11.33 2.86 2.46
C ILE A 63 12.37 3.91 2.05
N ALA A 64 11.95 5.16 1.82
CA ALA A 64 12.83 6.26 1.45
C ALA A 64 13.94 6.48 2.50
N ARG A 65 13.59 6.42 3.80
CA ARG A 65 14.56 6.42 4.90
C ARG A 65 15.56 5.27 4.77
N GLY A 66 15.07 4.06 4.52
CA GLY A 66 15.92 2.88 4.39
C GLY A 66 16.88 2.94 3.20
N LEU A 67 16.43 3.52 2.07
CA LEU A 67 17.27 3.80 0.90
C LEU A 67 18.33 4.86 1.21
N TYR A 68 17.94 5.98 1.82
CA TYR A 68 18.85 7.10 2.08
C TYR A 68 19.96 6.75 3.07
N TYR A 69 19.61 6.10 4.18
CA TYR A 69 20.57 5.76 5.24
C TYR A 69 21.25 4.39 5.06
N GLY A 70 20.98 3.68 3.96
CA GLY A 70 21.57 2.36 3.71
C GLY A 70 21.10 1.30 4.72
N SER A 71 19.89 1.43 5.26
CA SER A 71 19.32 0.41 6.16
C SER A 71 19.07 -0.91 5.44
N TYR A 72 18.95 -0.90 4.10
CA TYR A 72 18.83 -2.10 3.28
C TYR A 72 20.02 -3.08 3.41
N LEU A 73 21.17 -2.64 3.92
CA LEU A 73 22.31 -3.52 4.20
C LEU A 73 22.01 -4.54 5.31
N ASN A 74 21.02 -4.29 6.18
CA ASN A 74 20.46 -5.32 7.05
C ASN A 74 19.53 -6.20 6.20
N LYS A 75 20.12 -7.15 5.47
CA LYS A 75 19.49 -7.88 4.36
C LYS A 75 18.16 -8.53 4.75
N GLU A 76 18.12 -9.26 5.86
CA GLU A 76 16.94 -10.01 6.29
C GLU A 76 15.79 -9.06 6.67
N VAL A 77 16.10 -7.95 7.35
CA VAL A 77 15.14 -6.89 7.68
C VAL A 77 14.61 -6.25 6.40
N TRP A 78 15.47 -5.96 5.43
CA TRP A 78 15.07 -5.33 4.19
C TRP A 78 14.19 -6.23 3.31
N LEU A 79 14.57 -7.51 3.18
CA LEU A 79 13.80 -8.48 2.41
C LEU A 79 12.44 -8.72 3.06
N SER A 80 12.37 -8.91 4.38
CA SER A 80 11.10 -9.00 5.11
C SER A 80 10.25 -7.73 4.97
N GLY A 81 10.87 -6.55 5.00
CA GLY A 81 10.19 -5.27 4.76
C GLY A 81 9.62 -5.14 3.34
N THR A 82 10.35 -5.62 2.34
CA THR A 82 9.88 -5.64 0.94
C THR A 82 8.72 -6.63 0.77
N THR A 83 8.77 -7.78 1.43
CA THR A 83 7.62 -8.71 1.44
C THR A 83 6.40 -8.14 2.15
N LEU A 84 6.57 -7.37 3.23
CA LEU A 84 5.48 -6.63 3.89
C LEU A 84 4.82 -5.63 2.95
N LEU A 85 5.62 -4.90 2.15
CA LEU A 85 5.09 -3.97 1.14
C LEU A 85 4.22 -4.69 0.11
N ILE A 86 4.67 -5.83 -0.42
CA ILE A 86 3.91 -6.60 -1.41
C ILE A 86 2.56 -7.06 -0.83
N ILE A 87 2.55 -7.57 0.41
CA ILE A 87 1.31 -8.00 1.08
C ILE A 87 0.40 -6.80 1.38
N LEU A 88 0.95 -5.66 1.79
CA LEU A 88 0.19 -4.43 2.00
C LEU A 88 -0.48 -3.95 0.71
N MET A 89 0.26 -3.95 -0.41
CA MET A 89 -0.26 -3.59 -1.73
C MET A 89 -1.39 -4.52 -2.17
N ALA A 90 -1.22 -5.84 -1.99
CA ALA A 90 -2.29 -6.80 -2.26
C ALA A 90 -3.53 -6.57 -1.37
N THR A 91 -3.32 -6.39 -0.06
CA THR A 91 -4.39 -6.09 0.91
C THR A 91 -5.20 -4.86 0.50
N ALA A 92 -4.52 -3.76 0.18
CA ALA A 92 -5.16 -2.51 -0.19
C ALA A 92 -5.92 -2.61 -1.53
N PHE A 93 -5.34 -3.29 -2.52
CA PHE A 93 -6.01 -3.55 -3.78
C PHE A 93 -7.31 -4.33 -3.58
N PHE A 94 -7.29 -5.44 -2.83
CA PHE A 94 -8.52 -6.21 -2.57
C PHE A 94 -9.55 -5.40 -1.78
N GLY A 95 -9.12 -4.61 -0.80
CA GLY A 95 -10.00 -3.73 -0.02
C GLY A 95 -10.69 -2.68 -0.87
N TYR A 96 -9.96 -2.10 -1.84
CA TYR A 96 -10.50 -1.12 -2.77
C TYR A 96 -11.61 -1.66 -3.67
N VAL A 97 -11.66 -2.98 -3.91
CA VAL A 97 -12.72 -3.60 -4.72
C VAL A 97 -14.03 -3.77 -3.95
N LEU A 98 -13.98 -3.86 -2.62
CA LEU A 98 -15.12 -4.23 -1.77
C LEU A 98 -16.32 -3.28 -1.84
N PRO A 99 -16.16 -1.95 -1.96
CA PRO A 99 -17.30 -1.05 -2.10
C PRO A 99 -18.11 -1.28 -3.38
N TRP A 100 -17.54 -1.94 -4.39
CA TRP A 100 -18.23 -2.26 -5.65
C TRP A 100 -18.76 -1.02 -6.40
N GLY A 101 -17.99 0.07 -6.35
CA GLY A 101 -18.21 1.26 -7.19
C GLY A 101 -17.59 1.11 -8.58
N GLN A 102 -17.75 2.13 -9.44
CA GLN A 102 -17.24 2.09 -10.81
C GLN A 102 -15.71 1.91 -10.86
N MET A 103 -14.96 2.74 -10.13
CA MET A 103 -13.50 2.62 -10.12
C MET A 103 -13.04 1.30 -9.49
N SER A 104 -13.69 0.85 -8.43
CA SER A 104 -13.44 -0.48 -7.82
C SER A 104 -13.54 -1.62 -8.86
N PHE A 105 -14.65 -1.67 -9.61
CA PHE A 105 -14.90 -2.74 -10.58
C PHE A 105 -13.94 -2.69 -11.78
N TRP A 106 -13.74 -1.49 -12.33
CA TRP A 106 -12.90 -1.33 -13.52
C TRP A 106 -11.41 -1.46 -13.20
N ALA A 107 -10.96 -0.99 -12.03
CA ALA A 107 -9.60 -1.25 -11.55
C ALA A 107 -9.38 -2.76 -11.35
N ALA A 108 -10.34 -3.47 -10.74
CA ALA A 108 -10.25 -4.92 -10.60
C ALA A 108 -10.12 -5.61 -11.95
N THR A 109 -10.96 -5.23 -12.91
CA THR A 109 -10.97 -5.77 -14.28
C THR A 109 -9.64 -5.55 -14.98
N VAL A 110 -9.13 -4.31 -14.99
CA VAL A 110 -7.89 -3.96 -15.70
C VAL A 110 -6.67 -4.61 -15.06
N ILE A 111 -6.52 -4.50 -13.74
CA ILE A 111 -5.32 -4.97 -13.02
C ILE A 111 -5.23 -6.50 -13.07
N THR A 112 -6.32 -7.22 -12.81
CA THR A 112 -6.28 -8.69 -12.81
C THR A 112 -6.19 -9.28 -14.22
N ASN A 113 -6.66 -8.56 -15.25
CA ASN A 113 -6.47 -8.96 -16.64
C ASN A 113 -5.00 -8.86 -17.10
N LEU A 114 -4.11 -8.21 -16.33
CA LEU A 114 -2.67 -8.27 -16.58
C LEU A 114 -2.13 -9.71 -16.45
N LEU A 115 -2.78 -10.58 -15.68
CA LEU A 115 -2.40 -12.00 -15.57
C LEU A 115 -2.48 -12.75 -16.91
N THR A 116 -3.36 -12.34 -17.83
CA THR A 116 -3.42 -12.93 -19.18
C THR A 116 -2.15 -12.69 -20.00
N ALA A 117 -1.27 -11.79 -19.57
CA ALA A 117 0.02 -11.59 -20.20
C ALA A 117 0.98 -12.78 -19.96
N VAL A 118 0.75 -13.60 -18.92
CA VAL A 118 1.58 -14.77 -18.62
C VAL A 118 1.49 -15.79 -19.77
N PRO A 119 2.61 -16.14 -20.44
CA PRO A 119 2.59 -17.08 -21.54
C PRO A 119 2.01 -18.44 -21.13
N TYR A 120 1.19 -19.02 -22.01
CA TYR A 120 0.53 -20.33 -21.87
C TYR A 120 -0.50 -20.48 -20.74
N LEU A 121 -0.29 -19.87 -19.57
CA LEU A 121 -1.13 -20.03 -18.37
C LEU A 121 -2.06 -18.85 -18.10
N GLY A 122 -1.85 -17.70 -18.75
CA GLY A 122 -2.50 -16.44 -18.37
C GLY A 122 -4.04 -16.50 -18.32
N ASN A 123 -4.68 -17.05 -19.35
CA ASN A 123 -6.15 -17.18 -19.37
C ASN A 123 -6.67 -18.06 -18.23
N ASN A 124 -6.03 -19.21 -17.99
CA ASN A 124 -6.43 -20.13 -16.92
C ASN A 124 -6.27 -19.47 -15.54
N LEU A 125 -5.17 -18.73 -15.32
CA LEU A 125 -4.94 -17.99 -14.07
C LEU A 125 -6.00 -16.91 -13.84
N THR A 126 -6.33 -16.14 -14.87
CA THR A 126 -7.36 -15.10 -14.78
C THR A 126 -8.74 -15.68 -14.50
N THR A 127 -9.17 -16.71 -15.22
CA THR A 127 -10.46 -17.36 -14.97
C THR A 127 -10.52 -18.04 -13.61
N TRP A 128 -9.40 -18.62 -13.16
CA TRP A 128 -9.29 -19.21 -11.84
C TRP A 128 -9.41 -18.16 -10.75
N LEU A 129 -8.71 -17.03 -10.86
CA LEU A 129 -8.77 -15.93 -9.90
C LEU A 129 -10.20 -15.37 -9.81
N TRP A 130 -10.81 -15.09 -10.96
CA TRP A 130 -12.16 -14.53 -11.03
C TRP A 130 -13.24 -15.51 -10.55
N GLY A 131 -13.00 -16.82 -10.69
CA GLY A 131 -14.02 -17.83 -10.43
C GLY A 131 -15.11 -17.83 -11.51
N GLY A 132 -14.77 -17.42 -12.72
CA GLY A 132 -15.68 -17.24 -13.85
C GLY A 132 -14.99 -16.57 -15.05
N PHE A 133 -15.79 -16.15 -16.04
CA PHE A 133 -15.28 -15.51 -17.27
C PHE A 133 -15.14 -13.99 -17.18
N SER A 134 -15.63 -13.39 -16.10
CA SER A 134 -15.54 -11.96 -15.82
C SER A 134 -15.53 -11.72 -14.32
N ILE A 135 -15.17 -10.51 -13.90
CA ILE A 135 -15.36 -10.03 -12.52
C ILE A 135 -16.85 -10.11 -12.17
N ASN A 136 -17.19 -10.89 -11.14
CA ASN A 136 -18.58 -11.11 -10.70
C ASN A 136 -18.60 -11.52 -9.21
N ASP A 137 -19.75 -12.02 -8.71
CA ASP A 137 -19.98 -12.43 -7.32
C ASP A 137 -18.92 -13.40 -6.74
N PRO A 138 -18.48 -14.44 -7.47
CA PRO A 138 -17.41 -15.30 -6.99
C PRO A 138 -16.08 -14.55 -6.78
N THR A 139 -15.82 -13.50 -7.55
CA THR A 139 -14.62 -12.68 -7.39
C THR A 139 -14.69 -11.83 -6.13
N LEU A 140 -15.83 -11.15 -5.92
CA LEU A 140 -16.01 -10.25 -4.79
C LEU A 140 -15.92 -10.97 -3.44
N THR A 141 -16.59 -12.13 -3.33
CA THR A 141 -16.55 -12.97 -2.12
C THR A 141 -15.13 -13.42 -1.77
N ARG A 142 -14.33 -13.83 -2.77
CA ARG A 142 -12.93 -14.21 -2.58
C ARG A 142 -12.05 -13.03 -2.22
N PHE A 143 -12.27 -11.87 -2.85
CA PHE A 143 -11.49 -10.67 -2.56
C PHE A 143 -11.77 -10.17 -1.14
N PHE A 144 -13.01 -10.29 -0.66
CA PHE A 144 -13.33 -10.05 0.75
C PHE A 144 -12.56 -11.01 1.67
N ALA A 145 -12.57 -12.32 1.40
CA ALA A 145 -11.83 -13.29 2.21
C ALA A 145 -10.31 -13.02 2.22
N LEU A 146 -9.73 -12.69 1.06
CA LEU A 146 -8.31 -12.33 0.92
C LEU A 146 -7.99 -11.02 1.66
N HIS A 147 -8.80 -9.98 1.48
CA HIS A 147 -8.64 -8.72 2.19
C HIS A 147 -8.74 -8.88 3.70
N PHE A 148 -9.58 -9.81 4.18
CA PHE A 148 -9.73 -10.08 5.60
C PHE A 148 -8.53 -10.84 6.20
N ILE A 149 -7.97 -11.83 5.50
CA ILE A 149 -6.88 -12.67 6.03
C ILE A 149 -5.50 -12.01 5.96
N LEU A 150 -5.21 -11.25 4.90
CA LEU A 150 -3.88 -10.69 4.67
C LEU A 150 -3.39 -9.71 5.76
N PRO A 151 -4.23 -8.86 6.40
CA PRO A 151 -3.83 -8.05 7.54
C PRO A 151 -3.25 -8.87 8.71
N PHE A 152 -3.72 -10.10 8.94
CA PHE A 152 -3.15 -10.98 9.96
C PHE A 152 -1.77 -11.52 9.55
N ALA A 153 -1.57 -11.79 8.25
CA ALA A 153 -0.25 -12.09 7.71
C ALA A 153 0.71 -10.90 7.88
N ILE A 154 0.23 -9.66 7.70
CA ILE A 154 1.02 -8.44 7.97
C ILE A 154 1.42 -8.37 9.45
N ILE A 155 0.53 -8.66 10.41
CA ILE A 155 0.90 -8.71 11.83
C ILE A 155 2.02 -9.73 12.05
N SER A 156 1.84 -10.97 11.60
CA SER A 156 2.82 -12.04 11.80
C SER A 156 4.17 -11.72 11.17
N LEU A 157 4.19 -11.19 9.94
CA LEU A 157 5.42 -10.83 9.28
C LEU A 157 6.06 -9.56 9.87
N SER A 158 5.28 -8.65 10.45
CA SER A 158 5.79 -7.48 11.16
C SER A 158 6.53 -7.86 12.45
N SER A 159 6.08 -8.88 13.18
CA SER A 159 6.80 -9.38 14.36
C SER A 159 8.12 -10.04 13.96
N ILE A 160 8.12 -10.82 12.87
CA ILE A 160 9.36 -11.39 12.30
C ILE A 160 10.30 -10.25 11.87
N HIS A 161 9.80 -9.25 11.15
CA HIS A 161 10.59 -8.10 10.70
C HIS A 161 11.27 -7.35 11.86
N ILE A 162 10.55 -7.15 12.98
CA ILE A 162 11.08 -6.51 14.19
C ILE A 162 12.09 -7.43 14.90
N MET A 163 11.83 -8.74 14.96
CA MET A 163 12.77 -9.70 15.54
C MET A 163 14.09 -9.71 14.76
N LEU A 164 14.02 -9.73 13.43
CA LEU A 164 15.19 -9.60 12.55
C LEU A 164 15.91 -8.28 12.79
N LEU A 165 15.18 -7.18 12.99
CA LEU A 165 15.78 -5.88 13.32
C LEU A 165 16.52 -5.92 14.66
N HIS A 166 16.02 -6.66 15.64
CA HIS A 166 16.63 -6.75 16.97
C HIS A 166 17.90 -7.59 17.00
N THR A 167 18.18 -8.40 15.98
CA THR A 167 19.44 -9.17 15.88
C THR A 167 20.66 -8.25 15.70
N GLU A 168 20.56 -7.27 14.80
CA GLU A 168 21.63 -6.31 14.48
C GLU A 168 21.45 -4.95 15.17
N GLY A 169 20.22 -4.64 15.58
CA GLY A 169 19.84 -3.31 16.06
C GLY A 169 19.58 -2.30 14.94
N SER A 170 19.15 -1.10 15.34
CA SER A 170 18.84 -0.01 14.42
C SER A 170 20.09 0.65 13.86
N SER A 171 20.07 0.99 12.57
CA SER A 171 21.06 1.89 11.96
C SER A 171 20.84 3.35 12.40
N ASN A 172 21.86 4.20 12.28
CA ASN A 172 21.80 5.63 12.56
C ASN A 172 22.13 6.49 11.31
N PRO A 173 21.84 7.81 11.32
CA PRO A 173 22.05 8.68 10.17
C PRO A 173 23.49 8.77 9.66
N LEU A 174 24.49 8.57 10.53
CA LEU A 174 25.91 8.59 10.16
C LEU A 174 26.33 7.31 9.46
N GLY A 175 25.61 6.20 9.69
CA GLY A 175 25.91 4.89 9.11
C GLY A 175 27.12 4.20 9.76
N THR A 176 27.57 4.67 10.93
CA THR A 176 28.69 4.13 11.72
C THR A 176 28.19 3.24 12.86
N ASN A 177 29.09 2.58 13.60
CA ASN A 177 28.68 1.80 14.78
C ASN A 177 28.11 2.73 15.87
N SER A 178 26.88 2.47 16.30
CA SER A 178 26.19 3.21 17.38
C SER A 178 26.40 2.63 18.78
N ASP A 179 27.07 1.47 18.93
CA ASP A 179 27.28 0.82 20.23
C ASP A 179 27.97 1.72 21.27
N ILE A 180 28.79 2.67 20.78
CA ILE A 180 29.53 3.62 21.62
C ILE A 180 28.64 4.68 22.30
N ASP A 181 27.40 4.86 21.83
CA ASP A 181 26.48 5.91 22.31
C ASP A 181 25.01 5.44 22.22
N LYS A 182 24.74 4.26 22.79
CA LYS A 182 23.35 3.76 22.92
C LYS A 182 22.67 4.39 24.12
N ILE A 183 21.42 4.79 23.91
CA ILE A 183 20.49 5.20 24.95
C ILE A 183 19.35 4.18 25.08
N PRO A 184 18.73 4.03 26.27
CA PRO A 184 17.57 3.18 26.42
C PRO A 184 16.40 3.69 25.56
N PHE A 185 15.54 2.78 25.09
CA PHE A 185 14.37 3.17 24.28
C PHE A 185 13.41 4.08 25.06
N HIS A 186 13.12 3.75 26.32
CA HIS A 186 12.36 4.61 27.23
C HIS A 186 13.32 5.39 28.13
N PRO A 187 13.13 6.72 28.33
CA PRO A 187 12.00 7.54 27.88
C PRO A 187 12.18 8.16 26.48
N TYR A 188 13.39 8.13 25.93
CA TYR A 188 13.79 8.92 24.77
C TYR A 188 12.98 8.65 23.49
N HIS A 189 13.04 7.42 22.98
CA HIS A 189 12.33 7.06 21.77
C HIS A 189 10.83 6.90 22.00
N SER A 190 10.39 6.49 23.20
CA SER A 190 8.95 6.43 23.51
C SER A 190 8.26 7.80 23.45
N HIS A 191 8.87 8.87 23.96
CA HIS A 191 8.27 10.21 23.87
C HIS A 191 8.34 10.77 22.44
N LYS A 192 9.44 10.51 21.73
CA LYS A 192 9.56 10.89 20.32
C LYS A 192 8.48 10.20 19.46
N ASP A 193 8.26 8.92 19.68
CA ASP A 193 7.25 8.15 18.97
C ASP A 193 5.83 8.62 19.32
N MET A 194 5.58 8.99 20.59
CA MET A 194 4.31 9.58 21.01
C MET A 194 4.04 10.91 20.29
N LEU A 195 5.05 11.78 20.14
CA LEU A 195 4.91 13.03 19.39
C LEU A 195 4.58 12.78 17.91
N LEU A 196 5.27 11.83 17.26
CA LEU A 196 4.98 11.50 15.87
C LEU A 196 3.59 10.87 15.71
N LEU A 197 3.17 10.08 16.70
CA LEU A 197 1.83 9.50 16.74
C LEU A 197 0.75 10.58 16.88
N THR A 198 0.94 11.57 17.76
CA THR A 198 -0.04 12.66 17.92
C THR A 198 -0.16 13.51 16.66
N ILE A 199 0.95 13.77 15.95
CA ILE A 199 0.93 14.44 14.65
C ILE A 199 0.17 13.60 13.62
N MET A 200 0.45 12.30 13.52
CA MET A 200 -0.25 11.42 12.58
C MET A 200 -1.76 11.36 12.86
N LEU A 201 -2.16 11.23 14.13
CA LEU A 201 -3.58 11.20 14.51
C LEU A 201 -4.26 12.57 14.30
N SER A 202 -3.59 13.68 14.58
CA SER A 202 -4.15 15.00 14.32
C SER A 202 -4.37 15.22 12.82
N THR A 203 -3.42 14.82 11.96
CA THR A 203 -3.63 14.87 10.50
C THR A 203 -4.79 13.99 10.04
N LEU A 204 -4.92 12.77 10.57
CA LEU A 204 -6.05 11.90 10.28
C LEU A 204 -7.39 12.58 10.65
N PHE A 205 -7.49 13.17 11.84
CA PHE A 205 -8.71 13.83 12.29
C PHE A 205 -9.03 15.12 11.52
N ILE A 206 -8.01 15.88 11.09
CA ILE A 206 -8.21 17.04 10.21
C ILE A 206 -8.82 16.58 8.89
N ILE A 207 -8.24 15.56 8.24
CA ILE A 207 -8.77 15.06 6.95
C ILE A 207 -10.19 14.51 7.15
N LEU A 208 -10.41 13.69 8.18
CA LEU A 208 -11.73 13.13 8.50
C LEU A 208 -12.80 14.21 8.71
N SER A 209 -12.46 15.30 9.39
CA SER A 209 -13.44 16.32 9.79
C SER A 209 -13.72 17.33 8.68
N PHE A 210 -12.72 17.69 7.87
CA PHE A 210 -12.84 18.79 6.91
C PHE A 210 -12.88 18.33 5.45
N THR A 211 -12.23 17.23 5.09
CA THR A 211 -12.12 16.76 3.70
C THR A 211 -12.07 15.23 3.62
N PRO A 212 -13.09 14.50 4.10
CA PRO A 212 -13.05 13.04 4.21
C PRO A 212 -12.84 12.32 2.88
N ASP A 213 -13.29 12.94 1.78
CA ASP A 213 -13.17 12.40 0.42
C ASP A 213 -11.91 12.85 -0.32
N MET A 214 -10.95 13.51 0.34
CA MET A 214 -9.73 14.04 -0.31
C MET A 214 -8.99 13.00 -1.16
N PHE A 215 -8.97 11.73 -0.71
CA PHE A 215 -8.26 10.66 -1.40
C PHE A 215 -9.17 9.78 -2.27
N ASN A 216 -10.49 9.96 -2.23
CA ASN A 216 -11.44 9.10 -2.95
C ASN A 216 -11.68 9.63 -4.37
N ASP A 217 -11.78 8.72 -5.35
CA ASP A 217 -12.24 9.07 -6.69
C ASP A 217 -13.78 9.22 -6.70
N PRO A 218 -14.34 10.36 -7.20
CA PRO A 218 -15.78 10.61 -7.25
C PRO A 218 -16.57 9.51 -8.00
N GLU A 219 -15.98 8.89 -9.01
CA GLU A 219 -16.63 7.83 -9.78
C GLU A 219 -16.93 6.59 -8.91
N ASN A 220 -16.20 6.40 -7.81
CA ASN A 220 -16.45 5.29 -6.88
C ASN A 220 -17.71 5.48 -6.01
N PHE A 221 -18.34 6.65 -6.05
CA PHE A 221 -19.67 6.91 -5.47
C PHE A 221 -20.82 6.51 -6.41
N SER A 222 -20.51 5.98 -7.59
CA SER A 222 -21.48 5.34 -8.48
C SER A 222 -21.34 3.83 -8.41
N LYS A 223 -22.46 3.10 -8.27
CA LYS A 223 -22.47 1.62 -8.29
C LYS A 223 -21.86 1.12 -9.60
N ALA A 224 -21.06 0.05 -9.52
CA ALA A 224 -20.45 -0.57 -10.69
C ALA A 224 -21.48 -0.94 -11.76
N ASN A 225 -21.20 -0.53 -13.01
CA ASN A 225 -21.93 -0.92 -14.20
C ASN A 225 -20.95 -1.55 -15.21
N PRO A 226 -20.99 -2.88 -15.41
CA PRO A 226 -20.11 -3.56 -16.36
C PRO A 226 -20.25 -3.11 -17.82
N LEU A 227 -21.32 -2.41 -18.17
CA LEU A 227 -21.59 -1.93 -19.53
C LEU A 227 -21.13 -0.48 -19.76
N VAL A 228 -20.68 0.23 -18.72
CA VAL A 228 -20.27 1.64 -18.80
C VAL A 228 -18.89 1.81 -18.20
N THR A 229 -17.89 1.95 -19.07
CA THR A 229 -16.51 2.27 -18.69
C THR A 229 -16.37 3.77 -18.36
N PRO A 230 -15.81 4.13 -17.19
CA PRO A 230 -15.41 5.50 -16.90
C PRO A 230 -14.41 6.02 -17.93
N GLN A 231 -14.43 7.33 -18.17
CA GLN A 231 -13.54 7.96 -19.15
C GLN A 231 -12.05 7.76 -18.80
N HIS A 232 -11.71 7.82 -17.52
CA HIS A 232 -10.33 7.69 -17.04
C HIS A 232 -10.23 6.65 -15.92
N ILE A 233 -10.00 5.38 -16.27
CA ILE A 233 -9.76 4.31 -15.28
C ILE A 233 -8.34 4.46 -14.73
N LYS A 234 -8.22 4.61 -13.41
CA LYS A 234 -6.93 4.66 -12.69
C LYS A 234 -7.08 4.00 -11.31
N PRO A 235 -5.99 3.45 -10.75
CA PRO A 235 -6.01 2.99 -9.38
C PRO A 235 -5.87 4.15 -8.40
N GLU A 236 -6.00 3.84 -7.11
CA GLU A 236 -5.71 4.76 -6.02
C GLU A 236 -4.31 5.37 -6.09
N TRP A 237 -4.13 6.55 -5.48
CA TRP A 237 -2.95 7.40 -5.68
C TRP A 237 -1.63 6.69 -5.37
N TYR A 238 -1.62 5.80 -4.37
CA TYR A 238 -0.43 5.04 -3.97
C TYR A 238 -0.01 3.99 -5.00
N PHE A 239 -0.85 3.66 -6.00
CA PHE A 239 -0.46 2.80 -7.12
C PHE A 239 -0.10 3.56 -8.39
N LEU A 240 -0.31 4.88 -8.45
CA LEU A 240 -0.16 5.64 -9.68
C LEU A 240 1.26 5.63 -10.24
N PHE A 241 2.31 5.62 -9.40
CA PHE A 241 3.68 5.51 -9.90
C PHE A 241 3.90 4.22 -10.71
N ALA A 242 3.39 3.10 -10.21
CA ALA A 242 3.53 1.79 -10.83
C ALA A 242 2.63 1.68 -12.08
N TYR A 243 1.44 2.29 -12.02
CA TYR A 243 0.53 2.43 -13.17
C TYR A 243 1.15 3.26 -14.31
N GLY A 244 1.85 4.35 -13.98
CA GLY A 244 2.60 5.14 -14.96
C GLY A 244 3.70 4.34 -15.65
N ILE A 245 4.45 3.53 -14.88
CA ILE A 245 5.46 2.61 -15.43
C ILE A 245 4.81 1.57 -16.36
N LEU A 246 3.71 0.95 -15.95
CA LEU A 246 2.95 -0.01 -16.77
C LEU A 246 2.57 0.60 -18.13
N ARG A 247 2.01 1.82 -18.13
CA ARG A 247 1.55 2.52 -19.34
C ARG A 247 2.68 3.02 -20.24
N SER A 248 3.89 3.17 -19.71
CA SER A 248 5.04 3.67 -20.48
C SER A 248 5.55 2.70 -21.53
N ILE A 249 5.21 1.40 -21.41
CA ILE A 249 5.65 0.35 -22.33
C ILE A 249 4.48 -0.04 -23.23
N PRO A 250 4.55 0.16 -24.57
CA PRO A 250 3.48 -0.16 -25.52
C PRO A 250 3.41 -1.66 -25.84
N ASN A 251 3.51 -2.52 -24.81
CA ASN A 251 3.40 -3.96 -24.91
C ASN A 251 2.80 -4.51 -23.61
N LYS A 252 1.75 -5.33 -23.70
CA LYS A 252 1.05 -5.85 -22.52
C LYS A 252 1.98 -6.63 -21.58
N LEU A 253 2.74 -7.59 -22.12
CA LEU A 253 3.68 -8.40 -21.34
C LEU A 253 4.83 -7.53 -20.77
N GLY A 254 5.44 -6.70 -21.61
CA GLY A 254 6.53 -5.80 -21.19
C GLY A 254 6.09 -4.84 -20.09
N GLY A 255 4.92 -4.23 -20.23
CA GLY A 255 4.32 -3.38 -19.21
C GLY A 255 4.00 -4.13 -17.91
N THR A 256 3.42 -5.33 -17.99
CA THR A 256 3.17 -6.18 -16.80
C THR A 256 4.46 -6.55 -16.08
N ILE A 257 5.52 -6.90 -16.82
CA ILE A 257 6.84 -7.18 -16.24
C ILE A 257 7.42 -5.93 -15.57
N ALA A 258 7.37 -4.77 -16.22
CA ALA A 258 7.88 -3.53 -15.66
C ALA A 258 7.12 -3.08 -14.41
N LEU A 259 5.80 -3.30 -14.37
CA LEU A 259 4.99 -3.09 -13.17
C LEU A 259 5.52 -3.93 -11.99
N VAL A 260 5.72 -5.24 -12.20
CA VAL A 260 6.23 -6.14 -11.16
C VAL A 260 7.65 -5.73 -10.74
N LEU A 261 8.52 -5.42 -11.70
CA LEU A 261 9.89 -4.98 -11.44
C LEU A 261 9.96 -3.64 -10.70
N SER A 262 8.98 -2.74 -10.87
CA SER A 262 8.95 -1.45 -10.17
C SER A 262 8.92 -1.59 -8.64
N ILE A 263 8.42 -2.72 -8.14
CA ILE A 263 8.42 -3.08 -6.72
C ILE A 263 9.54 -4.07 -6.42
N ALA A 264 9.70 -5.11 -7.26
CA ALA A 264 10.68 -6.17 -7.03
C ALA A 264 12.14 -5.67 -7.07
N ILE A 265 12.42 -4.54 -7.72
CA ILE A 265 13.75 -3.91 -7.71
C ILE A 265 14.22 -3.56 -6.29
N LEU A 266 13.32 -3.39 -5.32
CA LEU A 266 13.73 -3.22 -3.93
C LEU A 266 14.48 -4.45 -3.40
N LEU A 267 14.16 -5.67 -3.85
CA LEU A 267 14.86 -6.89 -3.43
C LEU A 267 16.34 -6.90 -3.81
N THR A 268 16.73 -6.17 -4.87
CA THR A 268 18.12 -6.14 -5.35
C THR A 268 19.00 -5.13 -4.61
N MET A 269 18.41 -4.23 -3.82
CA MET A 269 19.14 -3.13 -3.15
C MET A 269 20.32 -3.59 -2.28
N PRO A 270 20.22 -4.64 -1.45
CA PRO A 270 21.34 -5.06 -0.61
C PRO A 270 22.51 -5.69 -1.39
N PHE A 271 22.27 -6.11 -2.63
CA PHE A 271 23.23 -6.82 -3.48
C PHE A 271 23.90 -5.90 -4.51
N THR A 272 23.40 -4.68 -4.66
CA THR A 272 23.87 -3.69 -5.65
C THR A 272 24.56 -2.49 -4.99
N HIS A 273 24.81 -2.55 -3.68
CA HIS A 273 25.55 -1.51 -2.97
C HIS A 273 27.05 -1.55 -3.32
N THR A 274 27.57 -0.47 -3.90
CA THR A 274 28.97 -0.36 -4.34
C THR A 274 29.82 0.56 -3.47
N SER A 275 29.19 1.33 -2.59
CA SER A 275 29.87 2.34 -1.78
C SER A 275 30.56 1.71 -0.58
N ASN A 276 31.72 2.26 -0.18
CA ASN A 276 32.40 1.88 1.06
C ASN A 276 31.75 2.54 2.30
N VAL A 277 30.91 3.54 2.11
CA VAL A 277 30.15 4.23 3.17
C VAL A 277 28.67 3.86 3.07
N ARG A 278 28.08 3.42 4.20
CA ARG A 278 26.70 2.95 4.31
C ARG A 278 25.67 4.04 3.98
N SER A 279 25.72 5.15 4.70
CA SER A 279 24.73 6.24 4.62
C SER A 279 25.02 7.21 3.47
N MET A 280 23.98 7.79 2.84
CA MET A 280 24.15 8.89 1.86
C MET A 280 24.56 10.22 2.50
N THR A 281 24.51 10.36 3.83
CA THR A 281 24.85 11.61 4.55
C THR A 281 26.20 12.22 4.13
N PHE A 282 27.19 11.39 3.81
CA PHE A 282 28.53 11.85 3.41
C PHE A 282 28.84 11.60 1.93
N ARG A 283 27.81 11.42 1.09
CA ARG A 283 27.94 11.12 -0.34
C ARG A 283 27.12 12.11 -1.18
N PRO A 284 27.60 13.33 -1.43
CA PRO A 284 26.82 14.39 -2.08
C PRO A 284 26.22 13.98 -3.42
N MET A 285 26.98 13.26 -4.26
CA MET A 285 26.46 12.74 -5.54
C MET A 285 25.33 11.73 -5.33
N ALA A 286 25.44 10.85 -4.32
CA ALA A 286 24.37 9.92 -4.00
C ALA A 286 23.11 10.63 -3.47
N GLN A 287 23.27 11.69 -2.67
CA GLN A 287 22.13 12.50 -2.21
C GLN A 287 21.39 13.14 -3.39
N LEU A 288 22.14 13.72 -4.35
CA LEU A 288 21.54 14.27 -5.56
C LEU A 288 20.76 13.18 -6.31
N THR A 289 21.35 12.01 -6.54
CA THR A 289 20.65 10.91 -7.21
C THR A 289 19.41 10.42 -6.46
N PHE A 290 19.45 10.38 -5.13
CA PHE A 290 18.30 10.02 -4.31
C PHE A 290 17.17 11.05 -4.45
N TRP A 291 17.47 12.34 -4.37
CA TRP A 291 16.43 13.36 -4.52
C TRP A 291 15.89 13.44 -5.95
N THR A 292 16.72 13.13 -6.97
CA THR A 292 16.19 12.93 -8.32
C THR A 292 15.26 11.71 -8.39
N LEU A 293 15.57 10.60 -7.70
CA LEU A 293 14.66 9.46 -7.61
C LEU A 293 13.33 9.85 -6.97
N ILE A 294 13.34 10.58 -5.84
CA ILE A 294 12.11 11.06 -5.19
C ILE A 294 11.31 11.98 -6.12
N ALA A 295 11.97 12.92 -6.80
CA ALA A 295 11.32 13.80 -7.78
C ALA A 295 10.71 13.00 -8.93
N THR A 296 11.42 12.01 -9.48
CA THR A 296 10.89 11.15 -10.54
C THR A 296 9.68 10.33 -10.07
N PHE A 297 9.71 9.78 -8.86
CA PHE A 297 8.58 9.05 -8.28
C PHE A 297 7.32 9.92 -8.20
N ILE A 298 7.47 11.17 -7.73
CA ILE A 298 6.37 12.15 -7.67
C ILE A 298 5.90 12.52 -9.08
N MET A 299 6.81 12.76 -10.02
CA MET A 299 6.46 13.12 -11.39
C MET A 299 5.73 11.99 -12.13
N ILE A 300 6.14 10.73 -11.96
CA ILE A 300 5.43 9.58 -12.54
C ILE A 300 4.03 9.48 -11.93
N THR A 301 3.91 9.58 -10.61
CA THR A 301 2.62 9.59 -9.89
C THR A 301 1.68 10.66 -10.45
N TRP A 302 2.17 11.89 -10.61
CA TRP A 302 1.41 12.99 -11.19
C TRP A 302 1.04 12.73 -12.66
N SER A 303 1.99 12.31 -13.48
CA SER A 303 1.73 12.05 -14.91
C SER A 303 0.69 10.97 -15.13
N ALA A 304 0.64 9.97 -14.25
CA ALA A 304 -0.31 8.86 -14.31
C ALA A 304 -1.74 9.25 -13.89
N THR A 305 -1.93 10.43 -13.29
CA THR A 305 -3.27 11.00 -13.06
C THR A 305 -3.94 11.50 -14.34
N LYS A 306 -3.15 11.70 -15.40
CA LYS A 306 -3.58 12.17 -16.72
C LYS A 306 -3.79 11.01 -17.70
#